data_AF-A0A317E1P2-F1
#
_entry.id   AF-A0A317E1P2-F1
#
_cell.length_a   1.000
_cell.length_b   1.000
_cell.length_c   1.000
_cell.angle_alpha   90.00
_cell.angle_beta   90.00
_cell.angle_gamma   90.00
#
_symmetry.space_group_name_H-M   'P 1'
#
loop_
_entity.id
_entity.type
_entity.pdbx_description
1 polymer ?
#
loop_
_entity_poly.entity_id
_entity_poly.type
_entity_poly.pdbx_seq_one_letter_code
_entity_poly.pdbx_strand_id
1 'polypeptide(L)'
;MALAFALGGCGGMNVEDFEGKTPELRIERYFAGKTSAWGIFEDRFGTLRRQFTVDITGTFDGQLLTLEENFLYSDGETERRVWTIRPGDDGRYEGKADGVVGIARGQAAGNALNWRYDFDLKVGDGTWRVAFDDWLYLQPGDVIVNRAKVTRFGIEIGEITLFFSKPAGV
;
A
#
# COMPACT_ATOMS: atom_id res chain seq x y z
N MET A 1 4.51 45.89 -15.70
CA MET A 1 5.86 45.70 -15.15
C MET A 1 5.72 45.28 -13.70
N ALA A 2 6.49 44.27 -13.26
CA ALA A 2 6.42 43.56 -11.97
C ALA A 2 5.17 42.66 -11.82
N LEU A 3 5.16 41.48 -11.21
CA LEU A 3 6.11 40.45 -10.70
C LEU A 3 5.11 39.37 -10.16
N ALA A 4 5.32 38.07 -10.05
CA ALA A 4 6.49 37.30 -9.75
C ALA A 4 6.22 35.82 -10.08
N PHE A 5 7.30 35.13 -10.47
CA PHE A 5 7.42 33.69 -10.48
C PHE A 5 7.53 33.13 -9.04
N ALA A 6 7.30 31.82 -8.94
CA ALA A 6 7.70 30.90 -7.88
C ALA A 6 6.78 30.78 -6.65
N LEU A 7 6.04 29.67 -6.63
CA LEU A 7 6.27 28.65 -5.59
C LEU A 7 6.39 27.29 -6.27
N GLY A 8 7.65 26.93 -6.57
CA GLY A 8 8.03 25.54 -6.72
C GLY A 8 7.90 24.88 -5.35
N GLY A 9 6.81 24.15 -5.17
CA GLY A 9 6.62 23.20 -4.09
C GLY A 9 6.67 21.77 -4.63
N CYS A 10 7.66 21.43 -5.46
CA CYS A 10 7.94 20.03 -5.81
C CYS A 10 8.75 19.38 -4.68
N GLY A 11 8.25 19.47 -3.44
CA GLY A 11 8.72 18.61 -2.36
C GLY A 11 7.80 17.39 -2.37
N GLY A 12 8.29 16.25 -2.89
CA GLY A 12 7.60 14.99 -2.67
C GLY A 12 7.50 14.71 -1.18
N MET A 13 6.47 13.97 -0.76
CA MET A 13 6.34 13.57 0.63
C MET A 13 7.55 12.74 1.05
N ASN A 14 8.16 13.10 2.18
CA ASN A 14 9.28 12.35 2.73
C ASN A 14 8.86 11.62 4.00
N VAL A 15 9.36 10.40 4.19
CA VAL A 15 8.90 9.55 5.28
C VAL A 15 9.44 10.02 6.63
N GLU A 16 10.64 10.59 6.67
CA GLU A 16 11.25 11.12 7.89
C GLU A 16 10.43 12.29 8.48
N ASP A 17 9.57 12.96 7.69
CA ASP A 17 8.64 13.99 8.18
C ASP A 17 7.59 13.42 9.16
N PHE A 18 7.51 12.10 9.32
CA PHE A 18 6.63 11.40 10.24
C PHE A 18 7.32 10.90 11.50
N GLU A 19 8.63 11.11 11.66
CA GLU A 19 9.34 10.74 12.88
C GLU A 19 8.68 11.32 14.14
N GLY A 20 8.57 10.49 15.18
CA GLY A 20 7.94 10.86 16.45
C GLY A 20 6.40 10.95 16.43
N LYS A 21 5.74 10.81 15.26
CA LYS A 21 4.27 10.72 15.21
C LYS A 21 3.78 9.39 15.74
N THR A 22 2.65 9.42 16.44
CA THR A 22 2.02 8.25 17.07
C THR A 22 0.60 8.05 16.53
N PRO A 23 0.07 6.81 16.58
CA PRO A 23 0.73 5.56 17.01
C PRO A 23 1.84 5.10 16.04
N GLU A 24 2.88 4.44 16.54
CA GLU A 24 3.97 3.91 15.69
C GLU A 24 3.47 2.75 14.82
N LEU A 25 3.71 2.83 13.51
CA LEU A 25 3.34 1.80 12.56
C LEU A 25 4.47 0.76 12.42
N ARG A 26 4.16 -0.47 12.82
CA ARG A 26 5.00 -1.67 12.61
C ARG A 26 4.17 -2.73 11.91
N ILE A 27 4.40 -2.93 10.62
CA ILE A 27 3.52 -3.76 9.78
C ILE A 27 3.52 -5.24 10.20
N GLU A 28 4.66 -5.73 10.69
CA GLU A 28 4.79 -7.07 11.24
C GLU A 28 3.94 -7.30 12.49
N ARG A 29 3.65 -6.23 13.24
CA ARG A 29 2.76 -6.28 14.41
C ARG A 29 1.31 -6.07 14.01
N TYR A 30 1.03 -5.04 13.21
CA TYR A 30 -0.32 -4.67 12.82
C TYR A 30 -1.02 -5.80 12.03
N PHE A 31 -0.33 -6.34 11.04
CA PHE A 31 -0.91 -7.36 10.16
C PHE A 31 -0.84 -8.78 10.72
N ALA A 32 -0.16 -9.02 11.85
CA ALA A 32 -0.23 -10.31 12.51
C ALA A 32 -1.67 -10.65 12.93
N GLY A 33 -2.11 -11.86 12.60
CA GLY A 33 -3.48 -12.32 12.81
C GLY A 33 -4.43 -11.92 11.68
N LYS A 34 -5.69 -11.66 12.03
CA LYS A 34 -6.73 -11.28 11.05
C LYS A 34 -6.77 -9.78 10.86
N THR A 35 -6.97 -9.36 9.61
CA THR A 35 -7.21 -7.97 9.20
C THR A 35 -8.17 -8.01 8.03
N SER A 36 -9.10 -7.06 7.96
CA SER A 36 -9.97 -6.88 6.80
C SER A 36 -9.68 -5.52 6.17
N ALA A 37 -9.89 -5.41 4.86
CA ALA A 37 -9.72 -4.17 4.13
C ALA A 37 -10.87 -3.92 3.15
N TRP A 38 -11.09 -2.65 2.84
CA TRP A 38 -12.06 -2.20 1.85
C TRP A 38 -11.41 -1.12 1.02
N GLY A 39 -11.49 -1.27 -0.29
CA GLY A 39 -10.77 -0.43 -1.22
C GLY A 39 -11.57 -0.07 -2.47
N ILE A 40 -11.13 1.02 -3.06
CA ILE A 40 -11.61 1.52 -4.34
C ILE A 40 -10.41 1.75 -5.25
N PHE A 41 -10.62 1.53 -6.55
CA PHE A 41 -9.68 1.92 -7.60
C PHE A 41 -10.35 2.96 -8.50
N GLU A 42 -9.71 4.11 -8.62
CA GLU A 42 -10.11 5.22 -9.47
C GLU A 42 -9.09 5.36 -10.60
N ASP A 43 -9.55 5.60 -11.82
CA ASP A 43 -8.63 5.93 -12.90
C ASP A 43 -8.12 7.37 -12.78
N ARG A 44 -7.12 7.73 -13.59
CA ARG A 44 -6.55 9.09 -13.64
C ARG A 44 -7.55 10.22 -13.97
N PHE A 45 -8.78 9.89 -14.36
CA PHE A 45 -9.84 10.87 -14.61
C PHE A 45 -10.81 11.01 -13.42
N GLY A 46 -10.54 10.31 -12.30
CA GLY A 46 -11.40 10.27 -11.12
C GLY A 46 -12.65 9.40 -11.32
N THR A 47 -12.66 8.53 -12.33
CA THR A 47 -13.77 7.59 -12.51
C THR A 47 -13.54 6.37 -11.63
N LEU A 48 -14.49 6.09 -10.73
CA LEU A 48 -14.50 4.85 -9.95
C LEU A 48 -14.62 3.64 -10.89
N ARG A 49 -13.58 2.81 -10.95
CA ARG A 49 -13.50 1.66 -11.84
C ARG A 49 -13.81 0.34 -11.15
N ARG A 50 -13.32 0.16 -9.92
CA ARG A 50 -13.56 -1.06 -9.13
C ARG A 50 -13.67 -0.74 -7.65
N GLN A 51 -14.41 -1.60 -6.95
CA GLN A 51 -14.46 -1.66 -5.50
C GLN A 51 -14.13 -3.09 -5.09
N PHE A 52 -13.50 -3.25 -3.93
CA PHE A 52 -13.11 -4.58 -3.45
C PHE A 52 -13.01 -4.62 -1.93
N THR A 53 -13.14 -5.83 -1.39
CA THR A 53 -12.80 -6.15 -0.01
C THR A 53 -11.66 -7.14 0.02
N VAL A 54 -10.89 -7.15 1.10
CA VAL A 54 -9.78 -8.07 1.30
C VAL A 54 -9.86 -8.69 2.68
N ASP A 55 -9.81 -10.01 2.76
CA ASP A 55 -9.57 -10.72 4.01
C ASP A 55 -8.12 -11.16 4.08
N ILE A 56 -7.43 -10.71 5.12
CA ILE A 56 -5.99 -10.88 5.28
C ILE A 56 -5.73 -11.74 6.52
N THR A 57 -4.87 -12.75 6.35
CA THR A 57 -4.31 -13.54 7.44
C THR A 57 -2.81 -13.37 7.44
N GLY A 58 -2.30 -12.64 8.42
CA GLY A 58 -0.87 -12.45 8.62
C GLY A 58 -0.29 -13.40 9.67
N THR A 59 0.88 -13.95 9.38
CA THR A 59 1.68 -14.76 10.31
C THR A 59 3.08 -14.19 10.37
N PHE A 60 3.56 -13.84 11.57
CA PHE A 60 4.93 -13.38 11.80
C PHE A 60 5.67 -14.41 12.63
N ASP A 61 6.78 -14.93 12.10
CA ASP A 61 7.61 -15.95 12.78
C ASP A 61 8.76 -15.36 13.63
N GLY A 62 8.83 -14.03 13.73
CA GLY A 62 9.92 -13.30 14.36
C GLY A 62 10.94 -12.71 13.39
N GLN A 63 10.94 -13.16 12.12
CA GLN A 63 11.85 -12.67 11.07
C GLN A 63 11.15 -12.34 9.76
N LEU A 64 10.08 -13.05 9.43
CA LEU A 64 9.34 -12.93 8.18
C LEU A 64 7.84 -12.84 8.48
N LEU A 65 7.21 -11.82 7.91
CA LEU A 65 5.77 -11.65 7.88
C LEU A 65 5.23 -12.27 6.58
N THR A 66 4.35 -13.25 6.70
CA THR A 66 3.59 -13.78 5.55
C THR A 66 2.17 -13.26 5.62
N LEU A 67 1.70 -12.58 4.57
CA LEU A 67 0.32 -12.10 4.46
C LEU A 67 -0.40 -12.86 3.36
N GLU A 68 -1.43 -13.61 3.74
CA GLU A 68 -2.35 -14.23 2.79
C GLU A 68 -3.56 -13.33 2.63
N GLU A 69 -3.69 -12.74 1.44
CA GLU A 69 -4.71 -11.76 1.09
C GLU A 69 -5.70 -12.38 0.11
N ASN A 70 -6.99 -12.37 0.46
CA ASN A 70 -8.06 -12.86 -0.40
C ASN A 70 -8.95 -11.69 -0.79
N PHE A 71 -8.89 -11.29 -2.05
CA PHE A 71 -9.64 -10.19 -2.64
C PHE A 71 -10.99 -10.70 -3.15
N LEU A 72 -12.03 -9.90 -2.90
CA LEU A 72 -13.35 -10.04 -3.52
C LEU A 72 -13.70 -8.71 -4.18
N TYR A 73 -13.83 -8.72 -5.51
CA TYR A 73 -14.20 -7.56 -6.29
C TYR A 73 -15.72 -7.41 -6.38
N SER A 74 -16.19 -6.18 -6.63
CA SER A 74 -17.62 -5.87 -6.73
C SER A 74 -18.36 -6.58 -7.88
N ASP A 75 -17.62 -7.09 -8.87
CA ASP A 75 -18.15 -7.90 -9.98
C ASP A 75 -18.18 -9.41 -9.67
N GLY A 76 -17.72 -9.82 -8.48
CA GLY A 76 -17.66 -11.20 -8.03
C GLY A 76 -16.37 -11.93 -8.37
N GLU A 77 -15.43 -11.31 -9.09
CA GLU A 77 -14.10 -11.87 -9.27
C GLU A 77 -13.37 -12.00 -7.92
N THR A 78 -12.50 -13.01 -7.82
CA THR A 78 -11.64 -13.19 -6.66
C THR A 78 -10.18 -13.29 -7.08
N GLU A 79 -9.30 -12.79 -6.21
CA GLU A 79 -7.86 -12.90 -6.39
C GLU A 79 -7.22 -13.29 -5.05
N ARG A 80 -6.19 -14.12 -5.09
CA ARG A 80 -5.38 -14.43 -3.91
C ARG A 80 -3.98 -13.91 -4.13
N ARG A 81 -3.47 -13.13 -3.18
CA ARG A 81 -2.09 -12.65 -3.15
C ARG A 81 -1.42 -13.10 -1.86
N VAL A 82 -0.17 -13.53 -1.97
CA VAL A 82 0.63 -13.92 -0.80
C VAL A 82 1.88 -13.08 -0.78
N TRP A 83 2.00 -12.22 0.22
CA TRP A 83 3.21 -11.45 0.48
C TRP A 83 4.10 -12.16 1.49
N THR A 84 5.40 -12.07 1.25
CA THR A 84 6.45 -12.36 2.24
C THR A 84 7.26 -11.10 2.43
N ILE A 85 7.28 -10.58 3.66
CA ILE A 85 7.86 -9.29 4.01
C ILE A 85 8.86 -9.49 5.15
N ARG A 86 10.10 -9.04 4.92
CA ARG A 86 11.17 -9.07 5.90
C ARG A 86 11.37 -7.67 6.48
N PRO A 87 11.16 -7.47 7.78
CA PRO A 87 11.61 -6.27 8.48
C PRO A 87 13.14 -6.21 8.49
N GLY A 88 13.68 -5.02 8.26
CA GLY A 88 15.09 -4.69 8.41
C GLY A 88 15.29 -3.61 9.48
N ASP A 89 16.50 -3.05 9.50
CA ASP A 89 16.86 -1.99 10.45
C ASP A 89 16.27 -0.63 10.05
N ASP A 90 16.11 0.24 11.05
CA ASP A 90 15.66 1.63 10.86
C ASP A 90 14.34 1.77 10.11
N GLY A 91 13.39 0.86 10.32
CA GLY A 91 12.07 0.90 9.67
C GLY A 91 12.10 0.54 8.18
N ARG A 92 13.19 -0.07 7.69
CA ARG A 92 13.27 -0.61 6.33
C ARG A 92 12.55 -1.95 6.23
N TYR A 93 11.99 -2.22 5.06
CA TYR A 93 11.33 -3.49 4.76
C TYR A 93 11.61 -3.93 3.32
N GLU A 94 11.67 -5.26 3.12
CA GLU A 94 11.74 -5.88 1.80
C GLU A 94 10.59 -6.86 1.62
N GLY A 95 9.89 -6.79 0.50
CA GLY A 95 8.73 -7.63 0.20
C GLY A 95 8.83 -8.37 -1.12
N LYS A 96 8.19 -9.54 -1.17
CA LYS A 96 7.95 -10.33 -2.38
C LYS A 96 6.53 -10.86 -2.41
N ALA A 97 5.93 -10.89 -3.58
CA ALA A 97 4.65 -11.57 -3.85
C ALA A 97 4.62 -12.02 -5.32
N ASP A 98 3.65 -12.86 -5.67
CA ASP A 98 3.39 -13.18 -7.08
C ASP A 98 3.04 -11.89 -7.85
N GLY A 99 3.54 -11.77 -9.08
CA GLY A 99 3.44 -10.57 -9.91
C GLY A 99 4.37 -9.41 -9.53
N VAL A 100 5.02 -9.41 -8.36
CA VAL A 100 6.02 -8.38 -8.02
C VAL A 100 7.31 -8.63 -8.78
N VAL A 101 7.80 -7.60 -9.45
CA VAL A 101 9.04 -7.66 -10.22
C VAL A 101 10.20 -7.26 -9.32
N GLY A 102 11.03 -8.23 -8.97
CA GLY A 102 12.17 -8.01 -8.08
C GLY A 102 11.77 -7.98 -6.60
N ILE A 103 12.01 -6.86 -5.92
CA ILE A 103 11.79 -6.69 -4.47
C ILE A 103 11.05 -5.38 -4.24
N ALA A 104 9.94 -5.47 -3.52
CA ALA A 104 9.24 -4.30 -2.97
C ALA A 104 10.04 -3.71 -1.82
N ARG A 105 10.12 -2.38 -1.73
CA ARG A 105 10.88 -1.68 -0.71
C ARG A 105 9.97 -0.81 0.13
N GLY A 106 10.09 -0.95 1.44
CA GLY A 106 9.39 -0.13 2.43
C GLY A 106 10.33 0.71 3.27
N GLN A 107 9.89 1.89 3.64
CA GLN A 107 10.50 2.72 4.69
C GLN A 107 9.38 3.25 5.58
N ALA A 108 9.47 3.00 6.89
CA ALA A 108 8.54 3.52 7.89
C ALA A 108 9.21 4.52 8.82
N ALA A 109 8.43 5.50 9.29
CA ALA A 109 8.79 6.39 10.38
C ALA A 109 7.52 6.87 11.09
N GLY A 110 7.53 6.84 12.43
CA GLY A 110 6.35 7.15 13.24
C GLY A 110 5.13 6.34 12.80
N ASN A 111 4.06 7.02 12.42
CA ASN A 111 2.80 6.39 12.02
C ASN A 111 2.67 6.10 10.51
N ALA A 112 3.71 6.34 9.72
CA ALA A 112 3.66 6.22 8.26
C ALA A 112 4.63 5.16 7.71
N LEU A 113 4.24 4.57 6.58
CA LEU A 113 5.08 3.69 5.75
C LEU A 113 4.90 4.09 4.29
N ASN A 114 6.03 4.31 3.60
CA ASN A 114 6.07 4.36 2.14
C ASN A 114 6.51 3.01 1.58
N TRP A 115 5.76 2.45 0.65
CA TRP A 115 5.98 1.13 0.07
C TRP A 115 5.96 1.20 -1.45
N ARG A 116 7.04 0.76 -2.09
CA ARG A 116 7.25 0.92 -3.54
C ARG A 116 7.64 -0.38 -4.21
N TYR A 117 7.01 -0.67 -5.34
CA TYR A 117 7.29 -1.89 -6.11
C TYR A 117 6.80 -1.80 -7.55
N ASP A 118 7.42 -2.60 -8.42
CA ASP A 118 6.91 -2.86 -9.76
C ASP A 118 6.06 -4.14 -9.75
N PHE A 119 4.96 -4.14 -10.50
CA PHE A 119 4.00 -5.23 -10.55
C PHE A 119 3.55 -5.53 -11.97
N ASP A 120 3.50 -6.81 -12.32
CA ASP A 120 3.01 -7.32 -13.60
C ASP A 120 1.50 -7.60 -13.49
N LEU A 121 0.70 -6.57 -13.78
CA LEU A 121 -0.77 -6.59 -13.70
C LEU A 121 -1.38 -7.28 -14.93
N LYS A 122 -2.27 -8.25 -14.73
CA LYS A 122 -3.07 -8.82 -15.82
C LYS A 122 -4.14 -7.83 -16.28
N VAL A 123 -4.20 -7.57 -17.58
CA VAL A 123 -5.16 -6.65 -18.21
C VAL A 123 -5.67 -7.30 -19.50
N GLY A 124 -6.90 -7.80 -19.47
CA GLY A 124 -7.45 -8.63 -20.55
C GLY A 124 -6.55 -9.85 -20.80
N ASP A 125 -6.16 -10.07 -22.05
CA ASP A 125 -5.27 -11.17 -22.45
C ASP A 125 -3.77 -10.85 -22.27
N GLY A 126 -3.43 -9.66 -21.77
CA GLY A 126 -2.05 -9.17 -21.66
C GLY A 126 -1.59 -8.91 -20.23
N THR A 127 -0.33 -8.52 -20.10
CA THR A 127 0.28 -8.10 -18.84
C THR A 127 0.88 -6.71 -18.99
N TRP A 128 0.56 -5.83 -18.05
CA TRP A 128 1.11 -4.49 -17.97
C TRP A 128 2.02 -4.41 -16.75
N ARG A 129 3.28 -4.04 -16.98
CA ARG A 129 4.15 -3.61 -15.89
C ARG A 129 3.76 -2.22 -15.43
N VAL A 130 3.45 -2.10 -14.16
CA VAL A 130 3.08 -0.84 -13.49
C VAL A 130 3.92 -0.67 -12.24
N ALA A 131 4.16 0.58 -11.84
CA ALA A 131 4.84 0.93 -10.60
C ALA A 131 3.82 1.44 -9.58
N PHE A 132 3.90 0.91 -8.37
CA PHE A 132 3.12 1.29 -7.20
C PHE A 132 3.96 2.17 -6.27
N ASP A 133 3.37 3.27 -5.80
CA ASP A 133 3.89 4.13 -4.73
C ASP A 133 2.81 4.31 -3.67
N ASP A 134 2.92 3.51 -2.62
CA ASP A 134 1.92 3.32 -1.58
C ASP A 134 2.32 4.08 -0.33
N TRP A 135 1.37 4.78 0.26
CA TRP A 135 1.52 5.40 1.57
C TRP A 135 0.48 4.85 2.52
N LEU A 136 0.95 4.27 3.61
CA LEU A 136 0.13 3.74 4.70
C LEU A 136 0.26 4.66 5.91
N TYR A 137 -0.86 5.00 6.53
CA TYR A 137 -0.91 5.84 7.72
C TYR A 137 -1.75 5.19 8.79
N LEU A 138 -1.12 4.80 9.90
CA LEU A 138 -1.84 4.29 11.05
C LEU A 138 -2.53 5.46 11.77
N GLN A 139 -3.84 5.32 11.94
CA GLN A 139 -4.70 6.24 12.67
C GLN A 139 -4.97 5.71 14.07
N PRO A 140 -5.31 6.59 15.04
CA PRO A 140 -5.91 6.15 16.30
C PRO A 140 -7.13 5.24 16.04
N GLY A 141 -7.26 4.16 16.82
CA GLY A 141 -8.33 3.16 16.63
C GLY A 141 -7.97 1.99 15.69
N ASP A 142 -6.68 1.75 15.47
CA ASP A 142 -6.15 0.60 14.70
C ASP A 142 -6.65 0.50 13.25
N VAL A 143 -6.90 1.65 12.63
CA VAL A 143 -7.22 1.76 11.21
C VAL A 143 -5.99 2.26 10.46
N ILE A 144 -5.57 1.55 9.41
CA ILE A 144 -4.59 2.07 8.46
C ILE A 144 -5.33 2.63 7.26
N VAL A 145 -5.05 3.88 6.89
CA VAL A 145 -5.44 4.44 5.60
C VAL A 145 -4.29 4.23 4.64
N ASN A 146 -4.56 3.60 3.50
CA ASN A 146 -3.59 3.43 2.42
C ASN A 146 -4.03 4.14 1.15
N ARG A 147 -3.09 4.85 0.55
CA ARG A 147 -3.22 5.48 -0.77
C ARG A 147 -2.07 5.05 -1.64
N ALA A 148 -2.38 4.46 -2.78
CA ALA A 148 -1.41 3.90 -3.70
C ALA A 148 -1.56 4.52 -5.08
N LYS A 149 -0.51 5.19 -5.55
CA LYS A 149 -0.46 5.70 -6.92
C LYS A 149 0.05 4.63 -7.86
N VAL A 150 -0.66 4.43 -8.96
CA VAL A 150 -0.28 3.46 -9.99
C VAL A 150 0.16 4.21 -11.24
N THR A 151 1.39 3.97 -11.65
CA THR A 151 1.98 4.59 -12.84
C THR A 151 2.46 3.54 -13.84
N ARG A 152 2.49 3.92 -15.11
CA ARG A 152 3.07 3.12 -16.18
C ARG A 152 3.93 4.02 -17.05
N PHE A 153 5.20 3.67 -17.22
CA PHE A 153 6.18 4.50 -17.94
C PHE A 153 6.20 5.97 -17.44
N GLY A 154 6.06 6.17 -16.13
CA GLY A 154 6.02 7.49 -15.49
C GLY A 154 4.71 8.26 -15.63
N ILE A 155 3.69 7.70 -16.30
CA ILE A 155 2.37 8.31 -16.45
C ILE A 155 1.42 7.68 -15.45
N GLU A 156 0.75 8.49 -14.63
CA GLU A 156 -0.30 8.02 -13.73
C GLU A 156 -1.47 7.42 -14.51
N ILE A 157 -1.90 6.23 -14.10
CA ILE A 157 -3.04 5.53 -14.71
C ILE A 157 -4.22 5.40 -13.74
N GLY A 158 -3.97 5.51 -12.44
CA GLY A 158 -5.01 5.52 -11.42
C GLY A 158 -4.45 5.53 -10.01
N GLU A 159 -5.35 5.54 -9.04
CA GLU A 159 -5.07 5.51 -7.61
C GLU A 159 -5.93 4.42 -6.95
N ILE A 160 -5.35 3.74 -5.97
CA ILE A 160 -6.11 2.90 -5.04
C ILE A 160 -6.17 3.64 -3.71
N THR A 161 -7.37 3.74 -3.14
CA THR A 161 -7.56 4.11 -1.74
C THR A 161 -8.20 2.92 -1.03
N LEU A 162 -7.59 2.47 0.06
CA LEU A 162 -8.18 1.44 0.92
C LEU A 162 -7.90 1.72 2.39
N PHE A 163 -8.74 1.16 3.24
CA PHE A 163 -8.50 1.14 4.67
C PHE A 163 -8.43 -0.28 5.18
N PHE A 164 -7.53 -0.50 6.13
CA PHE A 164 -7.40 -1.75 6.87
C PHE A 164 -7.95 -1.55 8.27
N SER A 165 -8.61 -2.58 8.78
CA SER A 165 -9.10 -2.61 10.15
C SER A 165 -8.87 -3.98 10.77
N LYS A 166 -8.55 -4.00 12.05
CA LYS A 166 -8.59 -5.24 12.84
C LYS A 166 -10.06 -5.64 13.06
N PRO A 167 -10.37 -6.95 13.14
CA PRO A 167 -11.69 -7.37 13.58
C PRO A 167 -12.03 -6.69 14.90
N ALA A 168 -13.24 -6.16 15.03
CA ALA A 168 -13.72 -5.70 16.32
C ALA A 168 -13.60 -6.87 17.30
N GLY A 169 -12.91 -6.67 18.42
CA GLY A 169 -12.76 -7.70 19.43
C GLY A 169 -14.13 -8.27 19.80
N VAL A 170 -14.27 -9.59 19.69
CA VAL A 170 -15.40 -10.33 20.28
C VAL A 170 -15.08 -10.61 21.73
#